data_AF-A0A3S1GDU3-F1
#
_entry.id   AF-A0A3S1GDU3-F1
#
_cell.length_a   1.000
_cell.length_b   1.000
_cell.length_c   1.000
_cell.angle_alpha   90.00
_cell.angle_beta   90.00
_cell.angle_gamma   90.00
#
_symmetry.space_group_name_H-M   'P 1'
#
loop_
_entity.id
_entity.type
_entity.pdbx_description
1 polymer ?
#
loop_
_entity_poly.entity_id
_entity_poly.type
_entity_poly.pdbx_seq_one_letter_code
_entity_poly.pdbx_strand_id
1 'polypeptide(L)'
;MICQNCNSHNDVTEFNNGTERLVLCVDCRFKLLSPHVQVPESRWSNSACLGYAILGMNRLNFSQTQIKELIRAINSEFDQSSIEEAIVVYELSPY
;
A
#
# COMPACT_ATOMS: atom_id res chain seq x y z
N MET A 1 21.92 2.14 2.43
CA MET A 1 21.69 3.59 2.68
C MET A 1 20.97 3.74 4.02
N ILE A 2 21.06 4.90 4.67
CA ILE A 2 20.40 5.20 5.95
C ILE A 2 19.45 6.38 5.72
N CYS A 3 18.22 6.29 6.23
CA CYS A 3 17.26 7.39 6.16
C CYS A 3 17.80 8.60 6.93
N GLN A 4 17.93 9.74 6.26
CA GLN A 4 18.43 10.98 6.85
C GLN A 4 17.52 11.54 7.96
N ASN A 5 16.24 11.15 7.97
CA ASN A 5 15.25 11.71 8.91
C ASN A 5 15.02 10.84 10.17
N CYS A 6 15.11 9.51 10.06
CA CYS A 6 14.80 8.61 11.19
C CYS A 6 15.85 7.51 11.43
N ASN A 7 16.95 7.51 10.69
CA ASN A 7 18.01 6.50 10.73
C ASN A 7 17.57 5.05 10.42
N SER A 8 16.35 4.85 9.92
CA SER A 8 15.87 3.54 9.47
C SER A 8 16.64 3.05 8.25
N HIS A 9 16.78 1.72 8.15
CA HIS A 9 17.34 1.01 6.99
C HIS A 9 16.24 0.40 6.09
N ASN A 10 14.97 0.53 6.47
CA ASN A 10 13.85 -0.08 5.77
C ASN A 10 13.54 0.66 4.46
N ASP A 11 13.75 0.01 3.32
CA ASP A 11 13.46 0.52 1.97
C ASP A 11 13.89 2.00 1.78
N VAL A 12 15.19 2.24 1.96
CA VAL A 12 15.79 3.57 1.82
C VAL A 12 16.20 3.80 0.37
N THR A 13 15.73 4.89 -0.23
CA THR A 13 16.10 5.30 -1.59
C THR A 13 16.43 6.78 -1.66
N GLU A 14 17.24 7.14 -2.65
CA GLU A 14 17.48 8.53 -3.04
C GLU A 14 16.37 9.01 -3.99
N PHE A 15 15.91 10.24 -3.82
CA PHE A 15 15.02 10.92 -4.76
C PHE A 15 15.22 12.44 -4.75
N ASN A 16 14.75 13.11 -5.81
CA ASN A 16 14.86 14.56 -5.96
C ASN A 16 13.57 15.24 -5.48
N ASN A 17 13.71 16.27 -4.64
CA ASN A 17 12.65 17.22 -4.30
C ASN A 17 13.04 18.60 -4.85
N GLY A 18 12.62 18.89 -6.08
CA GLY A 18 13.10 20.07 -6.80
C GLY A 18 14.61 19.98 -7.05
N THR A 19 15.39 20.90 -6.47
CA THR A 19 16.85 20.92 -6.56
C THR A 19 17.56 20.17 -5.43
N GLU A 20 16.82 19.72 -4.41
CA GLU A 20 17.39 19.00 -3.28
C GLU A 20 17.37 17.48 -3.51
N ARG A 21 18.47 16.82 -3.12
CA ARG A 21 18.57 15.35 -3.05
C ARG A 21 18.29 14.89 -1.63
N LEU A 22 17.31 14.01 -1.49
CA LEU A 22 16.90 13.44 -0.21
C LEU A 22 17.10 11.92 -0.22
N VAL A 23 17.56 11.37 0.90
CA VAL A 23 17.71 9.93 1.13
C VAL A 23 16.81 9.54 2.30
N LEU A 24 15.62 9.02 2.00
CA LEU A 24 14.61 8.69 3.00
C LEU A 24 14.16 7.23 2.90
N CYS A 25 13.80 6.64 4.04
CA CYS A 25 13.05 5.38 4.08
C CYS A 25 11.64 5.56 3.50
N VAL A 26 10.99 4.45 3.19
CA VAL A 26 9.60 4.40 2.73
C VAL A 26 8.65 5.20 3.62
N ASP A 27 8.80 5.11 4.94
CA ASP A 27 7.91 5.77 5.90
C ASP A 27 8.07 7.30 5.90
N CYS A 28 9.32 7.79 5.90
CA CYS A 28 9.59 9.22 5.88
C CYS A 28 9.24 9.85 4.53
N ARG A 29 9.48 9.14 3.42
CA ARG A 29 9.03 9.56 2.09
C ARG A 29 7.51 9.68 2.02
N PHE A 30 6.79 8.71 2.59
CA PHE A 30 5.33 8.74 2.63
C PHE A 30 4.79 9.93 3.43
N LYS A 31 5.33 10.20 4.62
CA LYS A 31 4.95 11.35 5.45
C LYS A 31 5.16 12.69 4.75
N LEU A 32 6.21 12.81 3.93
CA LEU A 32 6.48 14.02 3.15
C LEU A 32 5.42 14.24 2.05
N LEU A 33 5.04 13.18 1.33
CA LEU A 33 4.10 13.25 0.21
C LEU A 33 2.63 13.33 0.65
N SER A 34 2.32 12.85 1.85
CA SER A 34 0.95 12.70 2.33
C SER A 34 0.86 12.97 3.84
N PRO A 35 1.17 14.19 4.29
CA PRO A 35 1.26 14.52 5.72
C PRO A 35 -0.08 14.38 6.45
N HIS A 36 -1.19 14.41 5.72
CA HIS A 36 -2.54 14.25 6.27
C HIS A 36 -2.99 12.79 6.39
N VAL A 37 -2.27 11.84 5.80
CA VAL A 37 -2.64 10.42 5.85
C VAL A 37 -2.07 9.82 7.13
N GLN A 38 -2.97 9.45 8.04
CA GLN A 38 -2.61 8.69 9.24
C GLN A 38 -2.29 7.25 8.84
N VAL A 39 -1.04 6.86 8.99
CA VAL A 39 -0.63 5.47 8.87
C VAL A 39 -0.90 4.80 10.23
N PRO A 40 -1.77 3.77 10.29
CA PRO A 40 -2.01 3.07 11.55
C PRO A 40 -0.71 2.40 12.05
N GLU A 41 -0.59 2.23 13.36
CA GLU A 41 0.55 1.48 13.95
C GLU A 41 0.55 0.01 13.49
N SER A 42 -0.63 -0.55 13.20
CA SER A 42 -0.72 -1.86 12.56
C SER A 42 -0.25 -1.77 11.12
N ARG A 43 0.62 -2.72 10.74
CA ARG A 43 1.12 -2.84 9.37
C ARG A 43 0.01 -3.06 8.31
N TRP A 44 -1.17 -3.50 8.74
CA TRP A 44 -2.30 -3.85 7.88
C TRP A 44 -3.57 -3.06 8.24
N SER A 45 -4.34 -2.71 7.20
CA SER A 45 -5.68 -2.12 7.23
C SER A 45 -6.40 -2.38 5.91
N ASN A 46 -7.73 -2.20 5.85
CA ASN A 46 -8.51 -2.32 4.62
C ASN A 46 -7.97 -1.38 3.53
N SER A 47 -7.62 -0.14 3.89
CA SER A 47 -7.00 0.81 2.96
C SER A 47 -5.65 0.33 2.41
N ALA A 48 -4.82 -0.31 3.24
CA ALA A 48 -3.55 -0.88 2.78
C ALA A 48 -3.77 -2.05 1.82
N CYS A 49 -4.73 -2.95 2.11
CA CYS A 49 -5.12 -4.05 1.22
C CYS A 49 -5.55 -3.52 -0.16
N LEU A 50 -6.49 -2.57 -0.20
CA LEU A 50 -6.95 -1.95 -1.46
C LEU A 50 -5.81 -1.24 -2.19
N GLY A 51 -4.93 -0.54 -1.46
CA GLY A 51 -3.74 0.10 -2.02
C GLY A 51 -2.81 -0.89 -2.72
N TYR A 52 -2.52 -2.03 -2.10
CA TYR A 52 -1.70 -3.08 -2.72
C TYR A 52 -2.37 -3.70 -3.94
N ALA A 53 -3.69 -3.93 -3.90
CA ALA A 53 -4.45 -4.42 -5.05
C ALA A 53 -4.35 -3.44 -6.25
N ILE A 54 -4.52 -2.13 -6.01
CA ILE A 54 -4.34 -1.09 -7.04
C ILE A 54 -2.92 -1.12 -7.62
N LEU A 55 -1.90 -1.21 -6.76
CA LEU A 55 -0.50 -1.27 -7.21
C LEU A 55 -0.22 -2.51 -8.08
N GLY A 56 -0.73 -3.68 -7.69
CA GLY A 56 -0.62 -4.92 -8.47
C GLY A 56 -1.31 -4.82 -9.83
N MET A 57 -2.55 -4.33 -9.85
CA MET A 57 -3.32 -4.15 -11.10
C MET A 57 -2.67 -3.13 -12.05
N ASN A 58 -2.14 -2.02 -11.53
CA ASN A 58 -1.40 -1.04 -12.32
C ASN A 58 -0.17 -1.66 -12.97
N ARG A 59 0.58 -2.51 -12.25
CA ARG A 59 1.73 -3.25 -12.81
C ARG A 59 1.34 -4.19 -13.94
N LEU A 60 0.11 -4.71 -13.90
CA LEU A 60 -0.47 -5.56 -14.94
C LEU A 60 -1.21 -4.76 -16.03
N ASN A 61 -1.14 -3.43 -16.02
CA ASN A 61 -1.78 -2.52 -16.98
C ASN A 61 -3.30 -2.68 -17.08
N PHE A 62 -3.97 -2.96 -15.96
CA PHE A 62 -5.43 -2.95 -15.91
C PHE A 62 -5.97 -1.55 -16.22
N SER A 63 -7.13 -1.48 -16.87
CA SER A 63 -7.80 -0.20 -17.12
C SER A 63 -8.37 0.40 -15.82
N GLN A 64 -8.55 1.72 -15.80
CA GLN A 64 -9.17 2.42 -14.67
C GLN A 64 -10.56 1.87 -14.30
N THR A 65 -11.34 1.44 -15.30
CA THR A 65 -12.66 0.83 -15.08
C THR A 65 -12.53 -0.51 -14.35
N GLN A 66 -11.64 -1.39 -14.81
CA GLN A 66 -11.39 -2.69 -14.17
C GLN A 66 -10.88 -2.52 -12.73
N ILE A 67 -9.94 -1.58 -12.52
CA ILE A 67 -9.43 -1.26 -11.18
C ILE A 67 -10.57 -0.83 -10.26
N LYS A 68 -11.42 0.09 -10.74
CA LYS A 68 -12.55 0.60 -9.95
C LYS A 68 -13.55 -0.49 -9.60
N GLU A 69 -13.87 -1.36 -10.55
CA GLU A 69 -14.80 -2.48 -10.33
C GLU A 69 -14.25 -3.47 -9.31
N LEU A 70 -12.99 -3.90 -9.46
CA LEU A 70 -12.39 -4.85 -8.53
C LEU A 70 -12.23 -4.27 -7.12
N ILE A 71 -11.80 -3.01 -6.99
CA ILE A 71 -11.66 -2.36 -5.68
C ILE A 71 -13.00 -2.24 -4.96
N ARG A 72 -14.08 -1.94 -5.70
CA ARG A 72 -15.42 -1.91 -5.09
C ARG A 72 -15.86 -3.29 -4.63
N ALA A 73 -15.59 -4.33 -5.41
CA ALA A 73 -15.90 -5.71 -5.04
C ALA A 73 -15.12 -6.14 -3.78
N ILE A 74 -13.80 -5.94 -3.76
CA ILE A 74 -12.97 -6.26 -2.58
C ILE A 74 -13.46 -5.47 -1.36
N ASN A 75 -13.74 -4.18 -1.53
CA ASN A 75 -14.23 -3.37 -0.41
C ASN A 75 -15.59 -3.85 0.13
N SER A 76 -16.50 -4.31 -0.73
CA SER A 76 -17.76 -4.89 -0.27
C SER A 76 -17.59 -6.23 0.44
N GLU A 77 -16.53 -7.01 0.15
CA GLU A 77 -16.26 -8.25 0.86
C GLU A 77 -15.82 -8.01 2.30
N PHE A 78 -15.15 -6.89 2.59
CA PHE A 78 -14.76 -6.54 3.96
C PHE A 78 -15.95 -6.40 4.91
N ASP A 79 -17.13 -6.05 4.39
CA ASP A 79 -18.37 -5.92 5.18
C ASP A 79 -19.22 -7.20 5.16
N GLN A 80 -19.02 -8.07 4.16
CA GLN A 80 -19.83 -9.29 3.96
C GLN A 80 -19.21 -10.55 4.54
N SER A 81 -17.90 -10.56 4.75
CA SER A 81 -17.13 -11.73 5.15
C SER A 81 -16.26 -11.43 6.38
N SER A 82 -16.07 -12.43 7.23
CA SER A 82 -15.11 -12.37 8.34
C SER A 82 -13.65 -12.53 7.86
N ILE A 83 -12.69 -12.16 8.71
CA ILE A 83 -11.26 -12.33 8.42
C ILE A 83 -10.93 -13.83 8.28
N GLU A 84 -11.51 -14.68 9.13
CA GLU A 84 -11.30 -16.12 9.13
C GLU A 84 -11.80 -16.76 7.83
N GLU A 85 -12.97 -16.35 7.33
CA GLU A 85 -13.51 -16.84 6.05
C GLU A 85 -12.60 -16.44 4.88
N ALA A 86 -12.14 -15.18 4.85
CA ALA A 86 -11.24 -14.70 3.80
C ALA A 86 -9.90 -15.46 3.78
N ILE A 87 -9.35 -15.80 4.95
CA ILE A 87 -8.13 -16.63 5.06
C ILE A 87 -8.37 -18.02 4.49
N VAL A 88 -9.46 -18.68 4.88
CA VAL A 88 -9.78 -20.03 4.37
C VAL A 88 -9.94 -20.02 2.85
N VAL A 89 -10.60 -19.00 2.29
CA VAL A 89 -10.74 -18.86 0.84
C VAL A 89 -9.38 -18.75 0.16
N TYR A 90 -8.46 -17.93 0.69
CA TYR A 90 -7.12 -17.78 0.11
C TYR A 90 -6.27 -19.06 0.23
N GLU A 91 -6.16 -19.63 1.42
CA GLU A 91 -5.32 -20.81 1.70
C GLU A 91 -5.77 -22.06 0.92
N LEU A 92 -7.05 -22.14 0.55
CA LEU A 92 -7.59 -23.23 -0.28
C LEU A 92 -7.64 -22.90 -1.77
N SER A 93 -7.27 -21.67 -2.17
CA SER A 93 -7.26 -21.25 -3.57
C SER A 93 -6.03 -21.78 -4.33
N PRO A 94 -6.05 -21.83 -5.66
CA PRO A 94 -4.88 -22.16 -6.47
C PRO A 94 -3.89 -20.99 -6.64
N TYR A 95 -4.09 -19.87 -5.93
CA TYR A 95 -3.34 -18.62 -6.07
C TYR A 95 -2.43 -18.34 -4.89
#